data_AF-A0A7C3ENA8-F1
#
_entry.id   AF-A0A7C3ENA8-F1
#
_cell.length_a   1.000
_cell.length_b   1.000
_cell.length_c   1.000
_cell.angle_alpha   90.00
_cell.angle_beta   90.00
_cell.angle_gamma   90.00
#
_symmetry.space_group_name_H-M   'P 1'
#
loop_
_entity.id
_entity.type
_entity.pdbx_description
1 polymer ?
#
loop_
_entity_poly.entity_id
_entity_poly.type
_entity_poly.pdbx_seq_one_letter_code
_entity_poly.pdbx_strand_id
1 'polypeptide(L)'
;MRREQVARLGALCIAALLLGPACTWAEGTSEPCTNTFSSTFELIQRAIFENKGCTNQVCHGEARAGGLDLRAEASYENLIEVPAATVPGWKRVVPGRRDLSLLFINLAAKTLPRQYQAPLRPMPLDPLPALSADEVEAVRRWVEAGAPRSGTVAGTAELLDACLPPPEPIAITPLDPPPPGEGV
;
A
#
# COMPACT_ATOMS: atom_id res chain seq x y z
N MET A 1 0.46 -21.14 21.52
CA MET A 1 0.11 -21.66 20.18
C MET A 1 1.41 -21.76 19.39
N ARG A 2 1.75 -22.98 18.98
CA ARG A 2 3.10 -23.39 18.56
C ARG A 2 3.46 -22.78 17.21
N ARG A 3 4.65 -22.18 17.14
CA ARG A 3 5.37 -21.94 15.89
C ARG A 3 5.73 -23.30 15.31
N GLU A 4 5.06 -23.71 14.25
CA GLU A 4 5.43 -24.91 13.53
C GLU A 4 6.64 -24.58 12.66
N GLN A 5 7.82 -24.94 13.19
CA GLN A 5 9.04 -24.97 12.41
C GLN A 5 8.96 -26.18 11.49
N VAL A 6 8.87 -25.91 10.18
CA VAL A 6 8.95 -26.94 9.15
C VAL A 6 10.36 -27.54 9.21
N ALA A 7 10.41 -28.81 9.60
CA ALA A 7 11.62 -29.61 9.70
C ALA A 7 12.34 -29.66 8.34
N ARG A 8 13.58 -29.16 8.30
CA ARG A 8 14.51 -29.41 7.21
C ARG A 8 15.04 -30.84 7.34
N LEU A 9 14.43 -31.79 6.63
CA LEU A 9 15.02 -33.11 6.45
C LEU A 9 16.30 -32.95 5.61
N GLY A 10 17.44 -33.30 6.21
CA GLY A 10 18.73 -33.34 5.56
C GLY A 10 18.75 -34.42 4.47
N ALA A 11 19.10 -34.01 3.25
CA ALA A 11 19.43 -34.93 2.17
C ALA A 11 20.85 -35.46 2.38
N LEU A 12 20.95 -36.76 2.68
CA LEU A 12 22.21 -37.50 2.70
C LEU A 12 22.51 -37.97 1.26
N CYS A 13 23.26 -37.17 0.50
CA CYS A 13 23.79 -37.60 -0.80
C CYS A 13 25.06 -38.43 -0.57
N ILE A 14 24.96 -39.75 -0.80
CA ILE A 14 26.12 -40.64 -0.94
C ILE A 14 26.83 -40.24 -2.24
N ALA A 15 28.04 -39.72 -2.12
CA ALA A 15 28.89 -39.29 -3.21
C ALA A 15 29.43 -40.50 -3.99
N ALA A 16 28.92 -40.73 -5.20
CA ALA A 16 29.61 -41.51 -6.23
C ALA A 16 30.46 -40.54 -7.06
N LEU A 17 31.79 -40.64 -6.94
CA LEU A 17 32.72 -40.02 -7.87
C LEU A 17 32.56 -40.68 -9.25
N LEU A 18 32.38 -39.89 -10.31
CA LEU A 18 33.09 -39.96 -11.60
C LEU A 18 32.56 -38.85 -12.56
N LEU A 19 33.43 -37.87 -12.87
CA LEU A 19 33.42 -36.88 -13.97
C LEU A 19 32.23 -35.89 -14.14
N GLY A 20 32.45 -34.64 -13.67
CA GLY A 20 31.87 -33.40 -14.22
C GLY A 20 30.88 -32.65 -13.28
N PRO A 21 31.21 -31.45 -12.76
CA PRO A 21 30.29 -30.69 -11.94
C PRO A 21 29.41 -29.81 -12.84
N ALA A 22 28.35 -30.37 -13.39
CA ALA A 22 27.17 -29.55 -13.66
C ALA A 22 26.38 -29.47 -12.34
N CYS A 23 26.67 -28.45 -11.53
CA CYS A 23 25.77 -28.04 -10.46
C CYS A 23 24.50 -27.49 -11.12
N THR A 24 23.58 -28.38 -11.50
CA THR A 24 22.19 -28.03 -11.75
C THR A 24 21.53 -27.76 -10.40
N TRP A 25 21.72 -26.55 -9.88
CA TRP A 25 20.77 -25.95 -8.95
C TRP A 25 19.39 -25.95 -9.61
N ALA A 26 18.42 -26.54 -8.94
CA ALA A 26 17.03 -26.45 -9.34
C ALA A 26 16.63 -24.96 -9.28
N GLU A 27 16.46 -24.34 -10.45
CA GLU A 27 15.66 -23.13 -10.57
C GLU A 27 14.28 -23.48 -10.03
N GLY A 28 13.97 -22.98 -8.83
CA GLY A 28 12.62 -23.04 -8.31
C GLY A 28 11.72 -22.36 -9.33
N THR A 29 10.88 -23.15 -10.00
CA THR A 29 9.84 -22.62 -10.88
C THR A 29 8.87 -21.88 -9.98
N SER A 30 9.07 -20.56 -9.84
CA SER A 30 8.07 -19.68 -9.26
C SER A 30 6.82 -19.80 -10.15
N GLU A 31 5.74 -20.33 -9.59
CA GLU A 31 4.43 -20.30 -10.23
C GLU A 31 4.17 -18.89 -10.78
N PRO A 32 3.65 -18.77 -12.01
CA PRO A 32 3.40 -17.46 -12.60
C PRO A 32 2.37 -16.73 -11.74
N CYS A 33 2.74 -15.54 -11.28
CA CYS A 33 1.86 -14.74 -10.48
C CYS A 33 0.67 -14.23 -11.29
N THR A 34 -0.53 -14.57 -10.88
CA THR A 34 -1.77 -14.27 -11.61
C THR A 34 -2.38 -12.93 -11.22
N ASN A 35 -2.05 -12.40 -10.03
CA ASN A 35 -2.59 -11.15 -9.48
C ASN A 35 -1.64 -9.98 -9.78
N THR A 36 -1.52 -9.61 -11.05
CA THR A 36 -0.56 -8.59 -11.51
C THR A 36 -1.20 -7.22 -11.63
N PHE A 37 -0.47 -6.19 -11.19
CA PHE A 37 -0.85 -4.77 -11.32
C PHE A 37 0.31 -3.96 -11.90
N SER A 38 0.01 -2.82 -12.52
CA SER A 38 1.02 -1.93 -13.12
C SER A 38 1.70 -1.00 -12.12
N SER A 39 1.08 -0.76 -10.95
CA SER A 39 1.61 0.12 -9.91
C SER A 39 1.09 -0.24 -8.52
N THR A 40 1.80 0.22 -7.48
CA THR A 40 1.32 0.10 -6.10
C THR A 40 -0.02 0.82 -5.90
N PHE A 41 -0.23 1.98 -6.53
CA PHE A 41 -1.49 2.69 -6.37
C PHE A 41 -2.65 1.94 -7.02
N GLU A 42 -2.47 1.35 -8.21
CA GLU A 42 -3.48 0.50 -8.84
C GLU A 42 -3.84 -0.69 -7.95
N LEU A 43 -2.82 -1.32 -7.35
CA LEU A 43 -3.02 -2.39 -6.39
C LEU A 43 -3.82 -1.93 -5.15
N ILE A 44 -3.49 -0.78 -4.56
CA ILE A 44 -4.26 -0.20 -3.44
C ILE A 44 -5.69 0.12 -3.86
N GLN A 45 -5.89 0.72 -5.04
CA GLN A 45 -7.20 1.02 -5.59
C GLN A 45 -8.08 -0.24 -5.66
N ARG A 46 -7.56 -1.33 -6.22
CA ARG A 46 -8.30 -2.59 -6.34
C ARG A 46 -8.44 -3.33 -5.00
N ALA A 47 -7.33 -3.63 -4.34
CA ALA A 47 -7.30 -4.51 -3.17
C ALA A 47 -7.91 -3.87 -1.92
N ILE A 48 -7.85 -2.53 -1.81
CA ILE A 48 -8.32 -1.80 -0.64
C ILE A 48 -9.57 -1.01 -0.94
N PHE A 49 -9.53 -0.01 -1.83
CA PHE A 49 -10.68 0.89 -1.99
C PHE A 49 -11.90 0.17 -2.57
N GLU A 50 -11.71 -0.67 -3.59
CA GLU A 50 -12.79 -1.41 -4.24
C GLU A 50 -13.17 -2.65 -3.43
N ASN A 51 -12.23 -3.56 -3.18
CA ASN A 51 -12.53 -4.85 -2.55
C ASN A 51 -12.97 -4.75 -1.08
N LYS A 52 -12.64 -3.65 -0.36
CA LYS A 52 -13.13 -3.42 1.02
C LYS A 52 -14.39 -2.57 1.09
N GLY A 53 -15.00 -2.25 -0.05
CA GLY A 53 -16.27 -1.55 -0.13
C GLY A 53 -16.19 -0.05 0.20
N CYS A 54 -15.00 0.57 0.12
CA CYS A 54 -14.87 2.01 0.32
C CYS A 54 -15.56 2.79 -0.79
N THR A 55 -15.54 2.26 -2.03
CA THR A 55 -16.18 2.83 -3.23
C THR A 55 -17.68 2.57 -3.34
N ASN A 56 -18.33 2.08 -2.28
CA ASN A 56 -19.78 1.86 -2.31
C ASN A 56 -20.54 3.17 -2.60
N GLN A 57 -21.70 3.04 -3.24
CA GLN A 57 -22.48 4.20 -3.73
C GLN A 57 -22.90 5.18 -2.63
N VAL A 58 -23.00 4.72 -1.38
CA VAL A 58 -23.52 5.49 -0.23
C VAL A 58 -22.43 6.30 0.46
N CYS A 59 -21.17 5.82 0.43
CA CYS A 59 -20.06 6.45 1.13
C CYS A 59 -19.15 7.19 0.14
N HIS A 60 -18.07 6.56 -0.35
CA HIS A 60 -17.08 7.23 -1.19
C HIS A 60 -17.18 6.82 -2.67
N GLY A 61 -18.34 6.33 -3.11
CA GLY A 61 -18.74 6.24 -4.52
C GLY A 61 -19.52 7.49 -4.95
N GLU A 62 -20.69 7.29 -5.57
CA GLU A 62 -21.51 8.39 -6.11
C GLU A 62 -21.93 9.45 -5.08
N ALA A 63 -22.26 9.05 -3.85
CA ALA A 63 -22.65 9.98 -2.80
C ALA A 63 -21.52 10.92 -2.37
N ARG A 64 -20.25 10.55 -2.63
CA ARG A 64 -19.05 11.34 -2.31
C ARG A 64 -19.08 11.89 -0.88
N ALA A 65 -19.41 11.06 0.11
CA ALA A 65 -19.48 11.45 1.51
C ALA A 65 -18.17 12.11 1.95
N GLY A 66 -18.27 13.27 2.58
CA GLY A 66 -17.10 14.11 2.91
C GLY A 66 -16.40 14.72 1.69
N GLY A 67 -17.12 14.84 0.57
CA GLY A 67 -16.63 15.34 -0.72
C GLY A 67 -15.61 14.42 -1.40
N LEU A 68 -15.54 13.15 -1.01
CA LEU A 68 -14.49 12.20 -1.43
C LEU A 68 -15.07 11.14 -2.37
N ASP A 69 -14.54 11.08 -3.59
CA ASP A 69 -14.77 9.99 -4.56
C ASP A 69 -13.53 9.08 -4.61
N LEU A 70 -13.67 7.80 -4.27
CA LEU A 70 -12.61 6.79 -4.28
C LEU A 70 -12.68 5.84 -5.48
N ARG A 71 -13.56 6.08 -6.44
CA ARG A 71 -13.59 5.30 -7.70
C ARG A 71 -12.30 5.53 -8.50
N ALA A 72 -11.86 4.52 -9.25
CA ALA A 72 -10.56 4.49 -9.92
C ALA A 72 -10.29 5.73 -10.79
N GLU A 73 -11.30 6.21 -11.50
CA GLU A 73 -11.26 7.40 -12.36
C GLU A 73 -11.00 8.72 -11.61
N ALA A 74 -11.25 8.80 -10.30
CA ALA A 74 -11.20 10.05 -9.54
C ALA A 74 -10.31 9.99 -8.28
N SER A 75 -10.02 8.79 -7.77
CA SER A 75 -9.47 8.59 -6.42
C SER A 75 -8.15 9.30 -6.18
N TYR A 76 -7.20 9.20 -7.11
CA TYR A 76 -5.86 9.79 -6.93
C TYR A 76 -5.93 11.30 -6.74
N GLU A 77 -6.57 12.00 -7.68
CA GLU A 77 -6.73 13.46 -7.63
C GLU A 77 -7.59 13.92 -6.46
N ASN A 78 -8.48 13.06 -5.96
CA ASN A 78 -9.25 13.33 -4.76
C ASN A 78 -8.45 13.15 -3.48
N LEU A 79 -7.34 12.42 -3.48
CA LEU A 79 -6.59 12.06 -2.28
C LEU A 79 -5.37 12.95 -2.06
N ILE A 80 -4.57 13.16 -3.08
CA ILE A 80 -3.22 13.71 -2.92
C ILE A 80 -3.27 15.22 -2.71
N GLU A 81 -2.76 15.67 -1.56
CA GLU A 81 -2.68 17.08 -1.18
C GLU A 81 -4.03 17.83 -1.09
N VAL A 82 -5.16 17.11 -1.18
CA VAL A 82 -6.51 17.68 -1.09
C VAL A 82 -6.93 17.88 0.38
N PRO A 83 -7.45 19.06 0.75
CA PRO A 83 -8.00 19.30 2.08
C PRO A 83 -9.12 18.31 2.45
N ALA A 84 -9.11 17.82 3.68
CA ALA A 84 -10.18 16.99 4.21
C ALA A 84 -11.37 17.85 4.64
N ALA A 85 -12.47 17.82 3.87
CA ALA A 85 -13.67 18.61 4.17
C ALA A 85 -14.26 18.35 5.57
N THR A 86 -14.04 17.14 6.11
CA THR A 86 -14.59 16.72 7.41
C THR A 86 -13.71 17.05 8.60
N VAL A 87 -12.43 17.37 8.40
CA VAL A 87 -11.47 17.65 9.47
C VAL A 87 -10.62 18.87 9.08
N PRO A 88 -10.99 20.07 9.54
CA PRO A 88 -10.27 21.30 9.21
C PRO A 88 -8.78 21.22 9.55
N GLY A 89 -7.93 21.74 8.65
CA GLY A 89 -6.47 21.73 8.80
C GLY A 89 -5.77 20.42 8.40
N TRP A 90 -6.53 19.37 8.07
CA TRP A 90 -5.96 18.11 7.57
C TRP A 90 -6.05 18.01 6.06
N LYS A 91 -5.11 17.26 5.47
CA LYS A 91 -5.19 16.78 4.09
C LYS A 91 -5.53 15.30 4.07
N ARG A 92 -6.15 14.83 2.99
CA ARG A 92 -6.53 13.43 2.80
C ARG A 92 -5.29 12.54 2.75
N VAL A 93 -4.31 12.90 1.91
CA VAL A 93 -2.97 12.31 1.87
C VAL A 93 -1.95 13.44 1.76
N VAL A 94 -0.91 13.38 2.61
CA VAL A 94 0.30 14.20 2.53
C VAL A 94 1.45 13.27 2.13
N PRO A 95 1.98 13.38 0.89
CA PRO A 95 3.12 12.60 0.43
C PRO A 95 4.29 12.64 1.42
N GLY A 96 4.83 11.48 1.77
CA GLY A 96 5.96 11.34 2.70
C GLY A 96 5.58 11.44 4.18
N ARG A 97 4.34 11.80 4.53
CA ARG A 97 3.93 12.11 5.91
C ARG A 97 2.66 11.36 6.30
N ARG A 98 2.82 10.11 6.73
CA ARG A 98 1.70 9.28 7.21
C ARG A 98 0.95 9.90 8.39
N ASP A 99 1.67 10.59 9.27
CA ASP A 99 1.16 11.20 10.51
C ASP A 99 0.27 12.42 10.24
N LEU A 100 0.42 13.04 9.08
CA LEU A 100 -0.39 14.16 8.61
C LEU A 100 -1.44 13.76 7.55
N SER A 101 -1.50 12.46 7.22
CA SER A 101 -2.41 11.92 6.19
C SER A 101 -3.66 11.35 6.83
N LEU A 102 -4.81 12.02 6.66
CA LEU A 102 -6.07 11.60 7.27
C LEU A 102 -6.50 10.19 6.82
N LEU A 103 -6.22 9.80 5.56
CA LEU A 103 -6.49 8.46 5.05
C LEU A 103 -5.83 7.40 5.94
N PHE A 104 -4.51 7.52 6.15
CA PHE A 104 -3.77 6.55 6.95
C PHE A 104 -4.25 6.52 8.40
N ILE A 105 -4.43 7.69 9.02
CA ILE A 105 -4.86 7.77 10.42
C ILE A 105 -6.24 7.14 10.64
N ASN A 106 -7.19 7.37 9.72
CA ASN A 106 -8.53 6.79 9.84
C ASN A 106 -8.52 5.25 9.69
N LEU A 107 -7.75 4.72 8.73
CA LEU A 107 -7.61 3.28 8.53
C LEU A 107 -6.90 2.62 9.71
N ALA A 108 -5.77 3.20 10.13
CA ALA A 108 -4.98 2.70 11.24
C ALA A 108 -5.74 2.76 12.57
N ALA A 109 -6.59 3.76 12.80
CA ALA A 109 -7.40 3.84 14.01
C ALA A 109 -8.46 2.72 14.11
N LYS A 110 -8.98 2.20 12.98
CA LYS A 110 -9.90 1.06 12.99
C LYS A 110 -9.16 -0.25 13.27
N THR A 111 -8.01 -0.46 12.63
CA THR A 111 -7.24 -1.71 12.71
C THR A 111 -6.34 -1.79 13.95
N LEU A 112 -5.76 -0.67 14.39
CA LEU A 112 -4.78 -0.55 15.47
C LEU A 112 -5.20 0.52 16.51
N PRO A 113 -6.38 0.40 17.15
CA PRO A 113 -6.98 1.46 17.97
C PRO A 113 -6.18 1.81 19.23
N ARG A 114 -5.23 0.99 19.65
CA ARG A 114 -4.32 1.30 20.78
C ARG A 114 -3.14 2.20 20.39
N GLN A 115 -2.87 2.34 19.10
CA GLN A 115 -1.73 3.10 18.57
C GLN A 115 -2.17 4.38 17.86
N TYR A 116 -3.36 4.36 17.26
CA TYR A 116 -3.87 5.47 16.45
C TYR A 116 -5.28 5.84 16.88
N GLN A 117 -5.55 7.15 16.86
CA GLN A 117 -6.87 7.71 17.11
C GLN A 117 -7.26 8.58 15.92
N ALA A 118 -8.43 8.30 15.33
CA ALA A 118 -8.96 9.12 14.25
C ALA A 118 -9.45 10.46 14.80
N PRO A 119 -9.13 11.60 14.16
CA PRO A 119 -9.58 12.92 14.60
C PRO A 119 -11.11 13.06 14.66
N LEU A 120 -11.82 12.37 13.77
CA LEU A 120 -13.29 12.34 13.74
C LEU A 120 -13.83 10.94 14.04
N ARG A 121 -13.54 9.97 13.18
CA ARG A 121 -13.95 8.57 13.36
C ARG A 121 -13.08 7.63 12.53
N PRO A 122 -12.81 6.42 13.03
CA PRO A 122 -12.08 5.41 12.27
C PRO A 122 -12.87 4.97 11.03
N MET A 123 -12.16 4.50 10.01
CA MET A 123 -12.74 3.96 8.77
C MET A 123 -12.13 2.59 8.47
N PRO A 124 -12.86 1.66 7.83
CA PRO A 124 -14.25 1.77 7.37
C PRO A 124 -15.28 1.89 8.51
N LEU A 125 -16.47 2.43 8.20
CA LEU A 125 -17.60 2.44 9.14
C LEU A 125 -18.24 1.07 9.25
N ASP A 126 -18.76 0.75 10.43
CA ASP A 126 -19.56 -0.47 10.62
C ASP A 126 -20.78 -0.45 9.67
N PRO A 127 -21.15 -1.60 9.08
CA PRO A 127 -20.69 -2.96 9.41
C PRO A 127 -19.45 -3.43 8.63
N LEU A 128 -18.77 -2.56 7.86
CA LEU A 128 -17.57 -2.97 7.14
C LEU A 128 -16.43 -3.31 8.12
N PRO A 129 -15.73 -4.44 7.94
CA PRO A 129 -14.66 -4.83 8.83
C PRO A 129 -13.46 -3.87 8.72
N ALA A 130 -12.62 -3.89 9.74
CA ALA A 130 -11.29 -3.27 9.66
C ALA A 130 -10.45 -3.91 8.55
N LEU A 131 -9.51 -3.14 8.00
CA LEU A 131 -8.45 -3.68 7.15
C LEU A 131 -7.52 -4.59 7.96
N SER A 132 -6.80 -5.47 7.27
CA SER A 132 -5.72 -6.24 7.88
C SER A 132 -4.54 -5.32 8.27
N ALA A 133 -3.65 -5.82 9.13
CA ALA A 133 -2.42 -5.08 9.46
C ALA A 133 -1.53 -4.87 8.23
N ASP A 134 -1.45 -5.87 7.34
CA ASP A 134 -0.64 -5.79 6.12
C ASP A 134 -1.22 -4.79 5.11
N GLU A 135 -2.56 -4.68 5.02
CA GLU A 135 -3.22 -3.67 4.19
C GLU A 135 -2.95 -2.25 4.68
N VAL A 136 -3.03 -2.02 6.00
CA VAL A 136 -2.69 -0.73 6.59
C VAL A 136 -1.19 -0.43 6.41
N GLU A 137 -0.32 -1.43 6.53
CA GLU A 137 1.12 -1.30 6.30
C GLU A 137 1.44 -0.99 4.83
N ALA A 138 0.73 -1.57 3.87
CA ALA A 138 0.91 -1.27 2.45
C ALA A 138 0.53 0.19 2.15
N VAL A 139 -0.59 0.68 2.70
CA VAL A 139 -0.97 2.10 2.60
C VAL A 139 0.07 3.00 3.26
N ARG A 140 0.58 2.62 4.44
CA ARG A 140 1.63 3.35 5.15
C ARG A 140 2.87 3.55 4.27
N ARG A 141 3.36 2.46 3.67
CA ARG A 141 4.53 2.47 2.79
C ARG A 141 4.29 3.32 1.56
N TRP A 142 3.12 3.19 0.93
CA TRP A 142 2.77 4.00 -0.22
C TRP A 142 2.75 5.50 0.11
N VAL A 143 2.13 5.90 1.22
CA VAL A 143 2.13 7.30 1.67
C VAL A 143 3.55 7.80 1.94
N GLU A 144 4.36 7.05 2.68
CA GLU A 144 5.74 7.44 3.02
C GLU A 144 6.68 7.46 1.81
N ALA A 145 6.42 6.64 0.79
CA ALA A 145 7.14 6.66 -0.48
C ALA A 145 6.76 7.85 -1.38
N GLY A 146 5.98 8.81 -0.88
CA GLY A 146 5.54 9.98 -1.64
C GLY A 146 4.21 9.80 -2.37
N ALA A 147 3.44 8.76 -2.01
CA ALA A 147 2.13 8.46 -2.60
C ALA A 147 2.12 8.48 -4.15
N PRO A 148 3.07 7.80 -4.83
CA PRO A 148 3.20 7.87 -6.28
C PRO A 148 1.97 7.27 -6.96
N ARG A 149 1.54 7.87 -8.08
CA ARG A 149 0.45 7.36 -8.92
C ARG A 149 0.83 6.11 -9.69
N SER A 150 2.09 6.03 -10.11
CA SER A 150 2.66 5.00 -10.96
C SER A 150 3.92 4.42 -10.34
N GLY A 151 4.37 3.27 -10.86
CA GLY A 151 5.55 2.57 -10.35
C GLY A 151 5.27 1.74 -9.09
N THR A 152 6.32 1.09 -8.60
CA THR A 152 6.24 0.13 -7.52
C THR A 152 6.95 0.64 -6.26
N VAL A 153 6.22 0.64 -5.16
CA VAL A 153 6.76 0.85 -3.82
C VAL A 153 7.21 -0.50 -3.25
N ALA A 154 8.47 -0.58 -2.82
CA ALA A 154 9.06 -1.83 -2.37
C ALA A 154 8.31 -2.46 -1.17
N GLY A 155 8.05 -3.76 -1.27
CA GLY A 155 7.39 -4.54 -0.22
C GLY A 155 5.86 -4.53 -0.24
N THR A 156 5.20 -3.75 -1.12
CA THR A 156 3.73 -3.73 -1.16
C THR A 156 3.13 -4.93 -1.89
N ALA A 157 3.90 -5.54 -2.80
CA ALA A 157 3.51 -6.75 -3.52
C ALA A 157 3.28 -7.92 -2.55
N GLU A 158 4.23 -8.15 -1.65
CA GLU A 158 4.21 -9.23 -0.67
C GLU A 158 3.13 -9.02 0.39
N LEU A 159 2.90 -7.77 0.82
CA LEU A 159 1.87 -7.44 1.81
C LEU A 159 0.44 -7.67 1.31
N LEU A 160 0.23 -7.54 0.00
CA LEU A 160 -1.10 -7.60 -0.61
C LEU A 160 -1.28 -8.82 -1.51
N ASP A 161 -0.37 -9.79 -1.45
CA ASP A 161 -0.37 -11.02 -2.24
C ASP A 161 -0.61 -10.75 -3.74
N ALA A 162 0.25 -9.88 -4.28
CA ALA A 162 0.14 -9.39 -5.64
C ALA A 162 1.52 -9.26 -6.28
N CYS A 163 1.54 -9.16 -7.60
CA CYS A 163 2.77 -8.94 -8.35
C CYS A 163 2.80 -7.57 -8.98
N LEU A 164 3.94 -6.93 -8.78
CA LEU A 164 4.23 -5.60 -9.28
C LEU A 164 5.52 -5.64 -10.10
N PRO A 165 5.68 -4.73 -11.07
CA PRO A 165 6.95 -4.52 -11.74
C PRO A 165 8.06 -4.23 -10.73
N PRO A 166 9.34 -4.46 -11.08
CA PRO A 166 10.45 -4.06 -10.24
C PRO A 166 10.33 -2.59 -9.79
N PRO A 167 10.69 -2.26 -8.53
CA PRO A 167 10.62 -0.89 -8.03
C PRO A 167 11.55 0.03 -8.82
N GLU A 168 10.98 1.09 -9.37
CA GLU A 168 11.74 2.21 -9.89
C GLU A 168 12.23 3.10 -8.72
N PRO A 169 13.39 3.77 -8.85
CA PRO A 169 13.82 4.76 -7.87
C PRO A 169 12.75 5.85 -7.68
N ILE A 170 12.41 6.18 -6.44
CA ILE A 170 11.40 7.19 -6.12
C ILE A 170 11.87 8.55 -6.69
N ALA A 171 11.14 9.05 -7.68
CA ALA A 171 11.36 10.38 -8.24
C ALA A 171 10.80 11.44 -7.28
N ILE A 172 11.67 12.17 -6.58
CA ILE A 172 11.28 13.30 -5.76
C ILE A 172 11.05 14.48 -6.71
N THR A 173 9.80 14.97 -6.80
CA THR A 173 9.51 16.24 -7.49
C THR A 173 10.25 17.35 -6.75
N PRO A 174 11.18 18.08 -7.41
CA PRO A 174 11.82 19.23 -6.80
C PRO A 174 10.77 20.24 -6.35
N LEU A 175 11.01 20.89 -5.20
CA LEU A 175 10.19 22.04 -4.80
C LEU A 175 10.22 23.10 -5.91
N ASP A 176 9.11 23.80 -6.10
CA ASP A 176 9.08 24.95 -6.99
C ASP A 176 10.20 25.93 -6.60
N PRO A 177 10.94 26.49 -7.57
CA PRO A 177 11.98 27.45 -7.28
C PRO A 177 11.38 28.66 -6.54
N PRO A 178 12.11 29.26 -5.58
CA PRO A 178 11.63 30.46 -4.91
C PRO A 178 11.44 31.60 -5.93
N PRO A 179 10.54 32.56 -5.65
CA PRO A 179 10.41 33.76 -6.47
C PRO A 179 11.75 34.49 -6.68
N PRO A 180 11.95 35.19 -7.82
CA PRO A 180 13.17 35.97 -8.06
C PRO A 180 13.43 36.98 -6.93
N GLY A 181 14.63 36.96 -6.35
CA GLY A 181 15.04 37.85 -5.26
C GLY A 181 14.73 37.34 -3.84
N GLU A 182 14.11 36.16 -3.70
CA GLU A 182 13.80 35.53 -2.40
C GLU A 182 14.66 34.28 -2.10
N GLY A 183 15.63 33.95 -2.96
CA GLY A 183 16.63 32.92 -2.68
C GLY A 183 17.70 33.45 -1.73
N VAL A 184 17.99 32.70 -0.67
CA VAL A 184 19.17 32.94 0.20
C VAL A 184 20.48 32.60 -0.51
#